data_AF-V3ZYW9-F1
#
_entry.id   AF-V3ZYW9-F1
#
_cell.length_a   1.000
_cell.length_b   1.000
_cell.length_c   1.000
_cell.angle_alpha   90.00
_cell.angle_beta   90.00
_cell.angle_gamma   90.00
#
_symmetry.space_group_name_H-M   'P 1'
#
loop_
_entity.id
_entity.type
_entity.pdbx_description
1 polymer ?
#
loop_
_entity_poly.entity_id
_entity_poly.type
_entity_poly.pdbx_seq_one_letter_code
_entity_poly.pdbx_strand_id
1 'polypeptide(L)'
;MMVSQRIRRTREVTGPNPHSVAILARPTNSRPPEYLILERRKQEEKLEENQKMTNYMELCDLKNEWERFTDKKIQLNTVKRRLNSMIQANEFTIEERRERLRDMLESEEKEYLQEMEDKQETTIERQAKMRSRAKFLKEQRESERLKLVQNKYDQQFREQCEELRSTVSKRTQDQICVERLEQLQIKNHLEDAQREEDAMYAELWKKDMLEKAKKEEEEAKAKHLRNQEVVGILQKQMAALQYQKDEAKRLKEEEAQLLKEQALLRKLEDRRAFEDKLRRQRETRDMLDKCLKIKMKKKAKEEQEQMAFDLKMLEELLEESRNEAMEQMQRKKELRLEDQRYRTYLQQLMEEEQRKERKLDALCNEEVEKSWQKRLEGWRQERLARKRLLDDVMAGRAEQIRDRLVENEKNQLDAQRERAELMKVIEKNKQLDREEAQRLWQKHLQYQNDLEGQIDYNERQRIQERQMEEIEYKLGMQAEREFQQKIQEALSNPVIEKLHPIRRRAQSATLQIQGKGF
;
A
#
# COMPACT_ATOMS: atom_id res chain seq x y z
N MET A 1 -154.81 100.43 18.07
CA MET A 1 -156.18 100.95 18.31
C MET A 1 -157.12 100.41 17.22
N MET A 2 -158.37 100.04 17.59
CA MET A 2 -159.68 100.36 16.93
C MET A 2 -160.03 100.00 15.45
N VAL A 3 -161.36 100.06 15.10
CA VAL A 3 -162.12 99.99 13.79
C VAL A 3 -162.13 98.63 12.99
N SER A 4 -162.97 98.31 11.96
CA SER A 4 -163.87 99.06 11.01
C SER A 4 -165.21 98.34 10.57
N GLN A 5 -165.76 98.53 9.34
CA GLN A 5 -167.17 98.23 8.84
C GLN A 5 -167.24 98.10 7.26
N ARG A 6 -168.26 97.62 6.48
CA ARG A 6 -169.54 96.83 6.58
C ARG A 6 -169.98 96.20 5.19
N ILE A 7 -171.27 95.85 4.91
CA ILE A 7 -171.76 94.81 3.92
C ILE A 7 -173.11 95.14 3.19
N ARG A 8 -173.40 94.69 1.91
CA ARG A 8 -174.75 94.32 1.31
C ARG A 8 -174.82 93.85 -0.20
N ARG A 9 -175.79 92.97 -0.59
CA ARG A 9 -176.23 92.53 -1.97
C ARG A 9 -177.66 91.87 -1.97
N THR A 10 -178.46 91.90 -3.06
CA THR A 10 -179.84 91.27 -3.21
C THR A 10 -180.17 90.82 -4.67
N ARG A 11 -181.45 90.55 -5.07
CA ARG A 11 -181.88 90.17 -6.45
C ARG A 11 -183.17 90.89 -6.96
N GLU A 12 -184.35 90.23 -6.95
CA GLU A 12 -185.70 90.80 -7.21
C GLU A 12 -186.70 89.76 -7.83
N VAL A 13 -187.78 90.04 -8.59
CA VAL A 13 -188.38 91.27 -9.22
C VAL A 13 -189.89 91.03 -9.56
N THR A 14 -190.80 92.01 -9.38
CA THR A 14 -192.28 91.92 -9.57
C THR A 14 -192.83 92.12 -11.01
N GLY A 15 -194.14 91.88 -11.23
CA GLY A 15 -194.86 92.03 -12.52
C GLY A 15 -196.16 92.87 -12.46
N PRO A 16 -196.82 93.14 -13.62
CA PRO A 16 -197.70 94.31 -13.78
C PRO A 16 -199.21 94.11 -13.52
N ASN A 17 -199.78 92.94 -13.77
CA ASN A 17 -201.18 92.64 -13.42
C ASN A 17 -201.26 92.15 -11.97
N PRO A 18 -202.36 92.41 -11.24
CA PRO A 18 -202.60 91.74 -9.96
C PRO A 18 -202.55 90.21 -10.18
N HIS A 19 -201.77 89.52 -9.35
CA HIS A 19 -201.43 88.08 -9.46
C HIS A 19 -200.37 87.70 -10.53
N SER A 20 -199.53 88.64 -10.99
CA SER A 20 -198.31 88.33 -11.78
C SER A 20 -197.03 88.83 -11.09
N VAL A 21 -196.22 87.90 -10.55
CA VAL A 21 -194.93 88.18 -9.88
C VAL A 21 -193.97 87.00 -10.12
N ALA A 22 -192.67 87.27 -10.24
CA ALA A 22 -191.60 86.27 -10.26
C ALA A 22 -190.57 86.56 -9.15
N ILE A 23 -189.70 85.58 -8.81
CA ILE A 23 -188.60 85.79 -7.86
C ILE A 23 -187.35 85.05 -8.38
N LEU A 24 -186.21 85.74 -8.41
CA LEU A 24 -184.94 85.14 -8.81
C LEU A 24 -184.37 84.25 -7.70
N ALA A 25 -184.03 83.00 -8.04
CA ALA A 25 -183.50 82.03 -7.10
C ALA A 25 -182.27 82.54 -6.32
N ARG A 26 -182.21 82.24 -5.02
CA ARG A 26 -181.04 82.50 -4.18
C ARG A 26 -179.93 81.49 -4.49
N PRO A 27 -178.69 81.91 -4.79
CA PRO A 27 -177.56 81.00 -4.72
C PRO A 27 -177.31 80.59 -3.27
N THR A 28 -176.91 79.35 -3.04
CA THR A 28 -176.47 78.86 -1.72
C THR A 28 -175.12 79.47 -1.34
N ASN A 29 -174.90 79.67 -0.04
CA ASN A 29 -173.76 80.44 0.46
C ASN A 29 -172.48 79.58 0.54
N SER A 30 -171.32 80.16 0.21
CA SER A 30 -170.02 79.48 0.34
C SER A 30 -168.86 80.49 0.48
N ARG A 31 -168.37 80.67 1.70
CA ARG A 31 -167.04 81.24 2.02
C ARG A 31 -166.43 80.49 3.21
N PRO A 32 -165.09 80.28 3.25
CA PRO A 32 -164.47 79.42 4.26
C PRO A 32 -164.34 80.09 5.64
N PRO A 33 -164.16 79.31 6.73
CA PRO A 33 -164.10 79.82 8.11
C PRO A 33 -162.81 80.58 8.52
N GLU A 34 -161.91 80.93 7.58
CA GLU A 34 -160.48 81.22 7.91
C GLU A 34 -160.05 82.70 7.94
N TYR A 35 -160.90 83.66 7.57
CA TYR A 35 -160.50 85.04 7.19
C TYR A 35 -159.55 85.78 8.18
N LEU A 36 -159.77 85.65 9.49
CA LEU A 36 -159.06 86.42 10.52
C LEU A 36 -157.54 86.12 10.62
N ILE A 37 -157.09 85.00 10.05
CA ILE A 37 -155.67 84.59 10.07
C ILE A 37 -154.78 85.57 9.29
N LEU A 38 -155.34 86.23 8.26
CA LEU A 38 -154.58 87.09 7.35
C LEU A 38 -154.11 88.42 7.98
N GLU A 39 -154.80 88.94 8.98
CA GLU A 39 -154.55 90.30 9.50
C GLU A 39 -153.37 90.34 10.49
N ARG A 40 -153.12 89.26 11.24
CA ARG A 40 -151.99 89.13 12.19
C ARG A 40 -150.63 89.24 11.49
N ARG A 41 -150.54 88.70 10.27
CA ARG A 41 -149.35 88.76 9.40
C ARG A 41 -148.80 90.18 9.22
N LYS A 42 -149.68 91.18 9.18
CA LYS A 42 -149.33 92.58 8.93
C LYS A 42 -148.65 93.29 10.13
N GLN A 43 -148.59 92.64 11.28
CA GLN A 43 -147.82 93.10 12.44
C GLN A 43 -146.46 92.40 12.52
N GLU A 44 -146.41 91.11 12.17
CA GLU A 44 -145.19 90.32 12.01
C GLU A 44 -144.26 90.98 10.96
N GLU A 45 -144.85 91.40 9.83
CA GLU A 45 -144.21 92.14 8.71
C GLU A 45 -143.36 93.35 9.17
N LYS A 46 -143.76 94.08 10.22
CA LYS A 46 -143.02 95.24 10.75
C LYS A 46 -141.92 94.91 11.74
N LEU A 47 -142.01 93.79 12.44
CA LEU A 47 -140.91 93.34 13.30
C LEU A 47 -139.75 92.82 12.44
N GLU A 48 -140.06 92.21 11.30
CA GLU A 48 -139.03 91.88 10.30
C GLU A 48 -138.28 93.12 9.79
N GLU A 49 -138.96 94.25 9.52
CA GLU A 49 -138.32 95.47 8.99
C GLU A 49 -137.21 96.00 9.90
N ASN A 50 -137.44 96.02 11.22
CA ASN A 50 -136.41 96.44 12.18
C ASN A 50 -135.28 95.42 12.32
N GLN A 51 -135.60 94.12 12.31
CA GLN A 51 -134.58 93.06 12.33
C GLN A 51 -133.68 93.10 11.09
N LYS A 52 -134.25 93.40 9.90
CA LYS A 52 -133.48 93.59 8.66
C LYS A 52 -132.45 94.73 8.80
N MET A 53 -132.74 95.79 9.55
CA MET A 53 -131.82 96.92 9.75
C MET A 53 -130.69 96.65 10.74
N THR A 54 -130.93 95.95 11.86
CA THR A 54 -129.83 95.54 12.76
C THR A 54 -128.90 94.55 12.07
N ASN A 55 -129.47 93.56 11.38
CA ASN A 55 -128.70 92.55 10.65
C ASN A 55 -127.84 93.18 9.54
N TYR A 56 -128.28 94.30 8.94
CA TYR A 56 -127.51 95.05 7.95
C TYR A 56 -126.26 95.74 8.52
N MET A 57 -126.34 96.28 9.75
CA MET A 57 -125.17 96.92 10.39
C MET A 57 -124.13 95.89 10.83
N GLU A 58 -124.54 94.78 11.45
CA GLU A 58 -123.62 93.68 11.82
C GLU A 58 -122.90 93.09 10.58
N LEU A 59 -123.60 93.00 9.44
CA LEU A 59 -123.03 92.59 8.17
C LEU A 59 -121.94 93.55 7.64
N CYS A 60 -122.04 94.85 7.95
CA CYS A 60 -121.07 95.85 7.51
C CYS A 60 -119.78 95.81 8.34
N ASP A 61 -119.86 95.61 9.65
CA ASP A 61 -118.65 95.46 10.49
C ASP A 61 -117.93 94.14 10.21
N LEU A 62 -118.66 93.05 9.99
CA LEU A 62 -118.09 91.77 9.53
C LEU A 62 -117.33 91.93 8.20
N LYS A 63 -117.83 92.75 7.28
CA LYS A 63 -117.15 93.08 6.01
C LYS A 63 -115.86 93.88 6.24
N ASN A 64 -115.87 94.86 7.15
CA ASN A 64 -114.69 95.67 7.48
C ASN A 64 -113.55 94.84 8.11
N GLU A 65 -113.87 93.87 8.97
CA GLU A 65 -112.87 92.94 9.51
C GLU A 65 -112.35 91.96 8.46
N TRP A 66 -113.24 91.44 7.59
CA TRP A 66 -112.88 90.58 6.48
C TRP A 66 -111.89 91.26 5.52
N GLU A 67 -112.14 92.52 5.13
CA GLU A 67 -111.23 93.30 4.27
C GLU A 67 -109.82 93.38 4.88
N ARG A 68 -109.70 93.78 6.15
CA ARG A 68 -108.42 93.87 6.88
C ARG A 68 -107.68 92.53 7.00
N PHE A 69 -108.41 91.42 7.16
CA PHE A 69 -107.80 90.08 7.18
C PHE A 69 -107.35 89.65 5.78
N THR A 70 -108.13 89.95 4.74
CA THR A 70 -107.76 89.66 3.36
C THR A 70 -106.52 90.41 2.92
N ASP A 71 -106.36 91.70 3.24
CA ASP A 71 -105.17 92.48 2.87
C ASP A 71 -103.87 91.88 3.44
N LYS A 72 -103.84 91.54 4.72
CA LYS A 72 -102.68 90.87 5.35
C LYS A 72 -102.38 89.53 4.68
N LYS A 73 -103.43 88.77 4.32
CA LYS A 73 -103.30 87.48 3.61
C LYS A 73 -102.81 87.67 2.17
N ILE A 74 -103.23 88.73 1.48
CA ILE A 74 -102.76 89.11 0.14
C ILE A 74 -101.27 89.47 0.17
N GLN A 75 -100.83 90.30 1.12
CA GLN A 75 -99.41 90.67 1.28
C GLN A 75 -98.53 89.44 1.52
N LEU A 76 -98.89 88.57 2.47
CA LEU A 76 -98.17 87.32 2.73
C LEU A 76 -98.14 86.38 1.49
N ASN A 77 -99.25 86.29 0.75
CA ASN A 77 -99.29 85.50 -0.49
C ASN A 77 -98.40 86.09 -1.58
N THR A 78 -98.28 87.41 -1.70
CA THR A 78 -97.36 88.07 -2.65
C THR A 78 -95.89 87.79 -2.30
N VAL A 79 -95.51 87.81 -1.02
CA VAL A 79 -94.17 87.41 -0.59
C VAL A 79 -93.90 85.93 -0.88
N LYS A 80 -94.85 85.04 -0.58
CA LYS A 80 -94.74 83.59 -0.88
C LYS A 80 -94.61 83.32 -2.38
N ARG A 81 -95.37 83.99 -3.25
CA ARG A 81 -95.23 83.89 -4.71
C ARG A 81 -93.82 84.26 -5.17
N ARG A 82 -93.26 85.37 -4.64
CA ARG A 82 -91.91 85.82 -5.00
C ARG A 82 -90.82 84.86 -4.50
N LEU A 83 -90.97 84.29 -3.31
CA LEU A 83 -90.07 83.24 -2.80
C LEU A 83 -90.13 81.99 -3.69
N ASN A 84 -91.33 81.48 -3.97
CA ASN A 84 -91.51 80.29 -4.79
C ASN A 84 -90.95 80.48 -6.21
N SER A 85 -91.10 81.66 -6.80
CA SER A 85 -90.51 81.98 -8.11
C SER A 85 -88.97 81.95 -8.10
N MET A 86 -88.32 82.34 -7.00
CA MET A 86 -86.86 82.23 -6.85
C MET A 86 -86.41 80.78 -6.61
N ILE A 87 -87.20 80.00 -5.87
CA ILE A 87 -86.95 78.56 -5.68
C ILE A 87 -87.05 77.84 -7.03
N GLN A 88 -88.11 78.07 -7.80
CA GLN A 88 -88.30 77.52 -9.14
C GLN A 88 -87.15 77.91 -10.10
N ALA A 89 -86.71 79.17 -10.09
CA ALA A 89 -85.56 79.60 -10.87
C ALA A 89 -84.29 78.81 -10.52
N ASN A 90 -84.01 78.60 -9.24
CA ASN A 90 -82.88 77.77 -8.80
C ASN A 90 -83.05 76.30 -9.21
N GLU A 91 -84.26 75.72 -9.07
CA GLU A 91 -84.58 74.35 -9.52
C GLU A 91 -84.30 74.16 -11.01
N PHE A 92 -84.69 75.12 -11.86
CA PHE A 92 -84.35 75.09 -13.30
C PHE A 92 -82.83 75.10 -13.52
N THR A 93 -82.06 75.99 -12.87
CA THR A 93 -80.58 76.02 -13.04
C THR A 93 -79.87 74.75 -12.53
N ILE A 94 -80.48 74.03 -11.57
CA ILE A 94 -79.98 72.74 -11.09
C ILE A 94 -80.28 71.65 -12.12
N GLU A 95 -81.46 71.64 -12.72
CA GLU A 95 -81.82 70.62 -13.72
C GLU A 95 -81.09 70.86 -15.06
N GLU A 96 -80.91 72.11 -15.50
CA GLU A 96 -80.00 72.47 -16.62
C GLU A 96 -78.56 71.98 -16.41
N ARG A 97 -78.10 71.91 -15.15
CA ARG A 97 -76.77 71.38 -14.81
C ARG A 97 -76.75 69.85 -14.79
N ARG A 98 -77.86 69.21 -14.39
CA ARG A 98 -78.01 67.74 -14.45
C ARG A 98 -78.15 67.26 -15.89
N GLU A 99 -78.86 67.99 -16.73
CA GLU A 99 -79.04 67.70 -18.15
C GLU A 99 -77.69 67.69 -18.88
N ARG A 100 -76.92 68.77 -18.77
CA ARG A 100 -75.55 68.83 -19.31
C ARG A 100 -74.59 67.75 -18.77
N LEU A 101 -74.84 67.22 -17.57
CA LEU A 101 -74.07 66.09 -17.03
C LEU A 101 -74.55 64.74 -17.60
N ARG A 102 -75.85 64.58 -17.86
CA ARG A 102 -76.40 63.43 -18.59
C ARG A 102 -75.85 63.40 -20.01
N ASP A 103 -75.91 64.53 -20.73
CA ASP A 103 -75.40 64.65 -22.10
C ASP A 103 -73.92 64.25 -22.21
N MET A 104 -73.10 64.70 -21.25
CA MET A 104 -71.67 64.38 -21.17
C MET A 104 -71.44 62.88 -20.95
N LEU A 105 -72.10 62.29 -19.94
CA LEU A 105 -71.96 60.85 -19.65
C LEU A 105 -72.50 59.97 -20.79
N GLU A 106 -73.59 60.38 -21.45
CA GLU A 106 -74.13 59.68 -22.62
C GLU A 106 -73.20 59.80 -23.84
N SER A 107 -72.44 60.89 -23.96
CA SER A 107 -71.40 61.01 -25.00
C SER A 107 -70.19 60.11 -24.71
N GLU A 108 -69.70 60.07 -23.47
CA GLU A 108 -68.62 59.16 -23.05
C GLU A 108 -69.02 57.69 -23.23
N GLU A 109 -70.24 57.30 -22.84
CA GLU A 109 -70.74 55.93 -23.03
C GLU A 109 -70.81 55.54 -24.52
N LYS A 110 -71.24 56.44 -25.39
CA LYS A 110 -71.24 56.21 -26.85
C LYS A 110 -69.84 56.08 -27.42
N GLU A 111 -68.88 56.89 -26.98
CA GLU A 111 -67.48 56.80 -27.41
C GLU A 111 -66.86 55.46 -26.99
N TYR A 112 -67.07 55.01 -25.75
CA TYR A 112 -66.58 53.70 -25.30
C TYR A 112 -67.25 52.53 -26.02
N LEU A 113 -68.55 52.62 -26.33
CA LEU A 113 -69.24 51.59 -27.12
C LEU A 113 -68.69 51.50 -28.54
N GLN A 114 -68.47 52.65 -29.21
CA GLN A 114 -67.84 52.70 -30.55
C GLN A 114 -66.42 52.14 -30.52
N GLU A 115 -65.59 52.54 -29.54
CA GLU A 115 -64.22 52.04 -29.41
C GLU A 115 -64.19 50.52 -29.16
N MET A 116 -65.19 49.97 -28.46
CA MET A 116 -65.34 48.53 -28.23
C MET A 116 -65.90 47.77 -29.43
N GLU A 117 -66.64 48.42 -30.34
CA GLU A 117 -67.04 47.84 -31.63
C GLU A 117 -65.86 47.86 -32.62
N ASP A 118 -65.15 48.99 -32.76
CA ASP A 118 -63.98 49.13 -33.65
C ASP A 118 -62.81 48.20 -33.25
N LYS A 119 -62.65 47.89 -31.96
CA LYS A 119 -61.64 46.93 -31.46
C LYS A 119 -61.98 45.47 -31.76
N GLN A 120 -63.21 45.14 -32.15
CA GLN A 120 -63.59 43.76 -32.47
C GLN A 120 -63.22 43.41 -33.91
N GLU A 121 -62.14 42.62 -34.08
CA GLU A 121 -61.71 42.09 -35.38
C GLU A 121 -62.92 41.57 -36.19
N THR A 122 -63.20 42.19 -37.34
CA THR A 122 -64.29 41.70 -38.18
C THR A 122 -63.99 40.27 -38.66
N THR A 123 -65.05 39.49 -38.89
CA THR A 123 -64.90 38.11 -39.41
C THR A 123 -64.16 38.10 -40.76
N ILE A 124 -64.27 39.17 -41.54
CA ILE A 124 -63.58 39.39 -42.81
C ILE A 124 -62.07 39.60 -42.60
N GLU A 125 -61.67 40.43 -41.64
CA GLU A 125 -60.26 40.62 -41.27
C GLU A 125 -59.63 39.36 -40.70
N ARG A 126 -60.33 38.65 -39.82
CA ARG A 126 -59.84 37.36 -39.28
C ARG A 126 -59.61 36.36 -40.42
N GLN A 127 -60.54 36.28 -41.37
CA GLN A 127 -60.36 35.49 -42.59
C GLN A 127 -59.24 36.03 -43.50
N ALA A 128 -58.95 37.32 -43.51
CA ALA A 128 -57.83 37.90 -44.25
C ALA A 128 -56.49 37.53 -43.59
N LYS A 129 -56.37 37.65 -42.27
CA LYS A 129 -55.20 37.21 -41.47
C LYS A 129 -54.96 35.69 -41.62
N MET A 130 -56.01 34.87 -41.63
CA MET A 130 -55.89 33.44 -41.92
C MET A 130 -55.42 33.17 -43.36
N ARG A 131 -55.97 33.89 -44.36
CA ARG A 131 -55.56 33.75 -45.77
C ARG A 131 -54.11 34.20 -46.01
N SER A 132 -53.65 35.29 -45.40
CA SER A 132 -52.25 35.74 -45.51
C SER A 132 -51.29 34.78 -44.80
N ARG A 133 -51.63 34.28 -43.60
CA ARG A 133 -50.86 33.25 -42.89
C ARG A 133 -50.77 31.95 -43.68
N ALA A 134 -51.87 31.51 -44.32
CA ALA A 134 -51.88 30.33 -45.18
C ALA A 134 -51.03 30.52 -46.46
N LYS A 135 -51.08 31.71 -47.09
CA LYS A 135 -50.23 32.06 -48.24
C LYS A 135 -48.75 32.03 -47.86
N PHE A 136 -48.37 32.67 -46.75
CA PHE A 136 -47.00 32.67 -46.23
C PHE A 136 -46.49 31.25 -45.93
N LEU A 137 -47.28 30.40 -45.27
CA LEU A 137 -46.90 29.01 -45.00
C LEU A 137 -46.76 28.16 -46.27
N LYS A 138 -47.55 28.46 -47.32
CA LYS A 138 -47.39 27.83 -48.65
C LYS A 138 -46.08 28.30 -49.32
N GLU A 139 -45.78 29.59 -49.24
CA GLU A 139 -44.57 30.19 -49.81
C GLU A 139 -43.29 29.71 -49.11
N GLN A 140 -43.30 29.54 -47.78
CA GLN A 140 -42.19 28.93 -47.04
C GLN A 140 -41.93 27.49 -47.51
N ARG A 141 -42.96 26.62 -47.49
CA ARG A 141 -42.84 25.22 -47.93
C ARG A 141 -42.37 25.09 -49.38
N GLU A 142 -42.81 25.98 -50.25
CA GLU A 142 -42.33 26.03 -51.64
C GLU A 142 -40.85 26.45 -51.69
N SER A 143 -40.43 27.45 -50.92
CA SER A 143 -39.01 27.84 -50.85
C SER A 143 -38.10 26.74 -50.29
N GLU A 144 -38.59 25.95 -49.33
CA GLU A 144 -37.89 24.78 -48.76
C GLU A 144 -37.79 23.65 -49.79
N ARG A 145 -38.88 23.38 -50.53
CA ARG A 145 -38.91 22.43 -51.64
C ARG A 145 -37.91 22.82 -52.73
N LEU A 146 -37.89 24.08 -53.14
CA LEU A 146 -36.98 24.60 -54.17
C LEU A 146 -35.51 24.51 -53.73
N LYS A 147 -35.18 24.83 -52.47
CA LYS A 147 -33.83 24.64 -51.91
C LYS A 147 -33.41 23.16 -51.90
N LEU A 148 -34.30 22.26 -51.50
CA LEU A 148 -34.02 20.82 -51.51
C LEU A 148 -33.79 20.30 -52.93
N VAL A 149 -34.59 20.75 -53.89
CA VAL A 149 -34.42 20.44 -55.33
C VAL A 149 -33.09 20.98 -55.86
N GLN A 150 -32.72 22.23 -55.54
CA GLN A 150 -31.42 22.80 -55.90
C GLN A 150 -30.26 21.98 -55.32
N ASN A 151 -30.29 21.69 -54.01
CA ASN A 151 -29.26 20.86 -53.36
C ASN A 151 -29.14 19.47 -54.00
N LYS A 152 -30.23 18.92 -54.55
CA LYS A 152 -30.22 17.63 -55.26
C LYS A 152 -29.70 17.74 -56.69
N TYR A 153 -29.93 18.84 -57.40
CA TYR A 153 -29.22 19.11 -58.66
C TYR A 153 -27.72 19.35 -58.43
N ASP A 154 -27.33 20.08 -57.39
CA ASP A 154 -25.92 20.28 -57.02
C ASP A 154 -25.24 18.95 -56.63
N GLN A 155 -25.96 18.04 -55.95
CA GLN A 155 -25.48 16.68 -55.68
C GLN A 155 -25.29 15.88 -56.98
N GLN A 156 -26.31 15.84 -57.85
CA GLN A 156 -26.24 15.13 -59.14
C GLN A 156 -25.11 15.67 -60.02
N PHE A 157 -24.92 17.00 -60.07
CA PHE A 157 -23.81 17.62 -60.78
C PHE A 157 -22.45 17.16 -60.25
N ARG A 158 -22.26 17.13 -58.91
CA ARG A 158 -21.00 16.66 -58.30
C ARG A 158 -20.71 15.19 -58.57
N GLU A 159 -21.74 14.34 -58.56
CA GLU A 159 -21.61 12.90 -58.80
C GLU A 159 -21.38 12.57 -60.27
N GLN A 160 -22.09 13.26 -61.18
CA GLN A 160 -22.06 12.95 -62.61
C GLN A 160 -20.91 13.64 -63.36
N CYS A 161 -20.48 14.85 -62.95
CA CYS A 161 -19.45 15.62 -63.64
C CYS A 161 -18.08 14.94 -63.64
N GLU A 162 -17.65 14.44 -64.80
CA GLU A 162 -16.36 13.77 -65.00
C GLU A 162 -15.17 14.70 -64.74
N GLU A 163 -15.28 15.97 -65.16
CA GLU A 163 -14.24 16.98 -64.93
C GLU A 163 -14.01 17.20 -63.43
N LEU A 164 -15.08 17.27 -62.63
CA LEU A 164 -14.99 17.38 -61.18
C LEU A 164 -14.39 16.12 -60.55
N ARG A 165 -14.83 14.92 -60.97
CA ARG A 165 -14.24 13.66 -60.49
C ARG A 165 -12.74 13.58 -60.79
N SER A 166 -12.30 14.01 -61.98
CA SER A 166 -10.88 14.02 -62.36
C SER A 166 -10.05 15.04 -61.56
N THR A 167 -10.61 16.21 -61.24
CA THR A 167 -9.89 17.27 -60.50
C THR A 167 -9.85 17.01 -59.00
N VAL A 168 -10.92 16.45 -58.43
CA VAL A 168 -10.93 15.94 -57.05
C VAL A 168 -9.91 14.80 -56.90
N SER A 169 -9.89 13.83 -57.83
CA SER A 169 -8.93 12.73 -57.79
C SER A 169 -7.46 13.20 -57.82
N LYS A 170 -7.13 14.19 -58.66
CA LYS A 170 -5.79 14.82 -58.67
C LYS A 170 -5.48 15.48 -57.34
N ARG A 171 -6.39 16.29 -56.79
CA ARG A 171 -6.19 16.95 -55.49
C ARG A 171 -5.96 15.95 -54.35
N THR A 172 -6.68 14.82 -54.34
CA THR A 172 -6.46 13.74 -53.38
C THR A 172 -5.10 13.06 -53.59
N GLN A 173 -4.66 12.87 -54.83
CA GLN A 173 -3.31 12.38 -55.14
C GLN A 173 -2.24 13.36 -54.64
N ASP A 174 -2.41 14.67 -54.84
CA ASP A 174 -1.49 15.70 -54.35
C ASP A 174 -1.38 15.68 -52.82
N GLN A 175 -2.51 15.53 -52.11
CA GLN A 175 -2.55 15.39 -50.64
C GLN A 175 -1.77 14.14 -50.18
N ILE A 176 -2.03 12.98 -50.78
CA ILE A 176 -1.31 11.72 -50.49
C ILE A 176 0.20 11.87 -50.78
N CYS A 177 0.60 12.65 -51.79
CA CYS A 177 2.01 12.92 -52.07
C CYS A 177 2.67 13.80 -51.00
N VAL A 178 1.96 14.76 -50.40
CA VAL A 178 2.45 15.56 -49.26
C VAL A 178 2.55 14.71 -48.00
N GLU A 179 1.48 13.98 -47.63
CA GLU A 179 1.47 13.09 -46.46
C GLU A 179 2.58 12.03 -46.53
N ARG A 180 2.85 11.49 -47.73
CA ARG A 180 3.96 10.55 -47.96
C ARG A 180 5.33 11.20 -47.85
N LEU A 181 5.48 12.48 -48.21
CA LEU A 181 6.74 13.21 -48.04
C LEU A 181 7.04 13.44 -46.55
N GLU A 182 6.04 13.83 -45.77
CA GLU A 182 6.12 13.94 -44.30
C GLU A 182 6.46 12.59 -43.66
N GLN A 183 5.81 11.50 -44.08
CA GLN A 183 6.12 10.15 -43.62
C GLN A 183 7.59 9.76 -43.88
N LEU A 184 8.15 10.12 -45.05
CA LEU A 184 9.55 9.88 -45.38
C LEU A 184 10.51 10.72 -44.53
N GLN A 185 10.17 11.98 -44.23
CA GLN A 185 10.96 12.83 -43.32
C GLN A 185 10.98 12.24 -41.89
N ILE A 186 9.83 11.81 -41.37
CA ILE A 186 9.72 11.14 -40.07
C ILE A 186 10.57 9.85 -40.05
N LYS A 187 10.51 9.04 -41.11
CA LYS A 187 11.31 7.81 -41.24
C LYS A 187 12.81 8.10 -41.24
N ASN A 188 13.25 9.13 -41.97
CA ASN A 188 14.66 9.52 -42.00
C ASN A 188 15.15 9.96 -40.62
N HIS A 189 14.39 10.81 -39.91
CA HIS A 189 14.74 11.24 -38.54
C HIS A 189 14.82 10.07 -37.55
N LEU A 190 13.95 9.06 -37.68
CA LEU A 190 14.04 7.84 -36.86
C LEU A 190 15.28 7.01 -37.18
N GLU A 191 15.65 6.87 -38.46
CA GLU A 191 16.89 6.17 -38.85
C GLU A 191 18.16 6.94 -38.46
N ASP A 192 18.13 8.27 -38.48
CA ASP A 192 19.22 9.12 -38.02
C ASP A 192 19.43 8.94 -36.51
N ALA A 193 18.35 9.00 -35.71
CA ALA A 193 18.40 8.76 -34.27
C ALA A 193 18.85 7.33 -33.91
N GLN A 194 18.39 6.31 -34.65
CA GLN A 194 18.87 4.93 -34.49
C GLN A 194 20.37 4.81 -34.79
N ARG A 195 20.87 5.50 -35.82
CA ARG A 195 22.31 5.51 -36.15
C ARG A 195 23.15 6.23 -35.09
N GLU A 196 22.61 7.24 -34.40
CA GLU A 196 23.26 7.87 -33.24
C GLU A 196 23.26 6.93 -32.01
N GLU A 197 22.16 6.23 -31.74
CA GLU A 197 22.03 5.26 -30.66
C GLU A 197 22.97 4.04 -30.85
N ASP A 198 22.99 3.44 -32.05
CA ASP A 198 23.91 2.36 -32.43
C ASP A 198 25.38 2.79 -32.29
N ALA A 199 25.71 4.03 -32.69
CA ALA A 199 27.06 4.57 -32.54
C ALA A 199 27.46 4.74 -31.06
N MET A 200 26.53 5.19 -30.21
CA MET A 200 26.74 5.34 -28.76
C MET A 200 26.95 3.99 -28.08
N TYR A 201 26.15 2.98 -28.41
CA TYR A 201 26.35 1.61 -27.94
C TYR A 201 27.65 0.98 -28.46
N ALA A 202 28.01 1.22 -29.73
CA ALA A 202 29.28 0.74 -30.29
C ALA A 202 30.50 1.40 -29.62
N GLU A 203 30.41 2.66 -29.19
CA GLU A 203 31.43 3.29 -28.35
C GLU A 203 31.49 2.69 -26.95
N LEU A 204 30.34 2.47 -26.30
CA LEU A 204 30.27 1.90 -24.96
C LEU A 204 30.85 0.48 -24.93
N TRP A 205 30.54 -0.34 -25.93
CA TRP A 205 31.09 -1.69 -26.08
C TRP A 205 32.59 -1.68 -26.35
N LYS A 206 33.11 -0.75 -27.18
CA LYS A 206 34.57 -0.56 -27.34
C LYS A 206 35.26 -0.20 -26.02
N LYS A 207 34.65 0.64 -25.18
CA LYS A 207 35.17 1.03 -23.87
C LYS A 207 35.21 -0.17 -22.90
N ASP A 208 34.11 -0.93 -22.80
CA ASP A 208 34.02 -2.17 -22.01
C ASP A 208 35.03 -3.25 -22.46
N MET A 209 35.18 -3.46 -23.77
CA MET A 209 36.19 -4.39 -24.31
C MET A 209 37.62 -3.98 -23.96
N LEU A 210 37.94 -2.68 -24.03
CA LEU A 210 39.26 -2.15 -23.62
C LEU A 210 39.48 -2.25 -22.11
N GLU A 211 38.44 -2.09 -21.28
CA GLU A 211 38.55 -2.32 -19.84
C GLU A 211 38.73 -3.80 -19.48
N LYS A 212 38.04 -4.71 -20.17
CA LYS A 212 38.21 -6.15 -19.99
C LYS A 212 39.62 -6.60 -20.38
N ALA A 213 40.14 -6.13 -21.52
CA ALA A 213 41.52 -6.38 -21.93
C ALA A 213 42.55 -5.85 -20.92
N LYS A 214 42.34 -4.65 -20.35
CA LYS A 214 43.20 -4.11 -19.27
C LYS A 214 43.15 -4.97 -18.00
N LYS A 215 41.95 -5.39 -17.57
CA LYS A 215 41.77 -6.27 -16.40
C LYS A 215 42.44 -7.63 -16.62
N GLU A 216 42.32 -8.21 -17.82
CA GLU A 216 43.00 -9.46 -18.17
C GLU A 216 44.53 -9.29 -18.19
N GLU A 217 45.05 -8.18 -18.72
CA GLU A 217 46.47 -7.83 -18.62
C GLU A 217 46.95 -7.67 -17.17
N GLU A 218 46.19 -7.00 -16.32
CA GLU A 218 46.49 -6.79 -14.89
C GLU A 218 46.44 -8.10 -14.10
N GLU A 219 45.42 -8.94 -14.34
CA GLU A 219 45.33 -10.29 -13.77
C GLU A 219 46.47 -11.20 -14.24
N ALA A 220 46.86 -11.13 -15.52
CA ALA A 220 47.99 -11.87 -16.07
C ALA A 220 49.32 -11.42 -15.43
N LYS A 221 49.54 -10.10 -15.26
CA LYS A 221 50.70 -9.53 -14.56
C LYS A 221 50.71 -9.96 -13.09
N ALA A 222 49.59 -9.85 -12.38
CA ALA A 222 49.47 -10.26 -10.98
C ALA A 222 49.59 -11.78 -10.80
N LYS A 223 49.16 -12.60 -11.77
CA LYS A 223 49.37 -14.05 -11.80
C LYS A 223 50.84 -14.38 -12.07
N HIS A 224 51.51 -13.65 -12.95
CA HIS A 224 52.94 -13.82 -13.20
C HIS A 224 53.78 -13.45 -11.96
N LEU A 225 53.48 -12.33 -11.29
CA LEU A 225 54.13 -11.94 -10.03
C LEU A 225 53.92 -13.00 -8.94
N ARG A 226 52.68 -13.43 -8.68
CA ARG A 226 52.39 -14.53 -7.73
C ARG A 226 53.14 -15.82 -8.08
N ASN A 227 53.27 -16.15 -9.37
CA ASN A 227 54.07 -17.30 -9.81
C ASN A 227 55.58 -17.09 -9.55
N GLN A 228 56.13 -15.88 -9.75
CA GLN A 228 57.52 -15.56 -9.40
C GLN A 228 57.75 -15.65 -7.88
N GLU A 229 56.84 -15.13 -7.07
CA GLU A 229 56.87 -15.22 -5.60
C GLU A 229 56.83 -16.68 -5.14
N VAL A 230 55.92 -17.49 -5.67
CA VAL A 230 55.83 -18.94 -5.37
C VAL A 230 57.11 -19.66 -5.81
N VAL A 231 57.68 -19.37 -6.97
CA VAL A 231 58.97 -19.93 -7.40
C VAL A 231 60.10 -19.50 -6.46
N GLY A 232 60.14 -18.24 -6.02
CA GLY A 232 61.13 -17.76 -5.04
C GLY A 232 60.97 -18.41 -3.65
N ILE A 233 59.73 -18.69 -3.22
CA ILE A 233 59.45 -19.44 -1.99
C ILE A 233 59.87 -20.91 -2.15
N LEU A 234 59.55 -21.55 -3.29
CA LEU A 234 59.97 -22.92 -3.59
C LEU A 234 61.49 -23.05 -3.68
N GLN A 235 62.19 -22.07 -4.26
CA GLN A 235 63.67 -22.03 -4.25
C GLN A 235 64.22 -21.92 -2.83
N LYS A 236 63.64 -21.06 -1.98
CA LYS A 236 64.01 -20.97 -0.55
C LYS A 236 63.72 -22.28 0.20
N GLN A 237 62.59 -22.94 -0.07
CA GLN A 237 62.24 -24.24 0.51
C GLN A 237 63.18 -25.35 0.03
N MET A 238 63.53 -25.38 -1.26
CA MET A 238 64.52 -26.32 -1.81
C MET A 238 65.91 -26.10 -1.21
N ALA A 239 66.34 -24.84 -1.05
CA ALA A 239 67.60 -24.51 -0.39
C ALA A 239 67.58 -24.90 1.10
N ALA A 240 66.49 -24.62 1.83
CA ALA A 240 66.33 -25.03 3.22
C ALA A 240 66.26 -26.55 3.40
N LEU A 241 65.59 -27.26 2.49
CA LEU A 241 65.49 -28.73 2.48
C LEU A 241 66.81 -29.38 2.06
N GLN A 242 67.58 -28.74 1.18
CA GLN A 242 68.95 -29.17 0.84
C GLN A 242 69.90 -28.94 2.02
N TYR A 243 69.83 -27.78 2.68
CA TYR A 243 70.55 -27.51 3.92
C TYR A 243 70.19 -28.52 5.01
N GLN A 244 68.90 -28.80 5.23
CA GLN A 244 68.45 -29.87 6.15
C GLN A 244 68.93 -31.27 5.73
N LYS A 245 69.05 -31.57 4.43
CA LYS A 245 69.64 -32.85 3.96
C LYS A 245 71.13 -32.92 4.25
N ASP A 246 71.87 -31.82 4.07
CA ASP A 246 73.31 -31.79 4.27
C ASP A 246 73.69 -31.71 5.75
N GLU A 247 72.91 -31.01 6.57
CA GLU A 247 72.95 -31.14 8.03
C GLU A 247 72.53 -32.54 8.49
N ALA A 248 71.51 -33.17 7.89
CA ALA A 248 71.16 -34.56 8.20
C ALA A 248 72.19 -35.59 7.69
N LYS A 249 73.11 -35.22 6.78
CA LYS A 249 74.31 -36.01 6.49
C LYS A 249 75.37 -35.79 7.56
N ARG A 250 75.67 -34.54 7.93
CA ARG A 250 76.61 -34.21 9.02
C ARG A 250 76.21 -34.88 10.32
N LEU A 251 74.97 -34.73 10.75
CA LEU A 251 74.41 -35.41 11.93
C LEU A 251 74.50 -36.93 11.83
N LYS A 252 74.38 -37.54 10.64
CA LYS A 252 74.60 -38.99 10.45
C LYS A 252 76.08 -39.38 10.43
N GLU A 253 76.96 -38.52 9.97
CA GLU A 253 78.42 -38.69 10.01
C GLU A 253 78.95 -38.52 11.43
N GLU A 254 78.35 -37.60 12.20
CA GLU A 254 78.54 -37.38 13.64
C GLU A 254 77.96 -38.52 14.46
N GLU A 255 76.72 -38.96 14.22
CA GLU A 255 76.15 -40.19 14.81
C GLU A 255 77.05 -41.40 14.50
N ALA A 256 77.53 -41.54 13.27
CA ALA A 256 78.45 -42.62 12.90
C ALA A 256 79.85 -42.48 13.53
N GLN A 257 80.29 -41.26 13.88
CA GLN A 257 81.50 -41.03 14.67
C GLN A 257 81.26 -41.36 16.15
N LEU A 258 80.20 -40.83 16.76
CA LEU A 258 79.78 -41.11 18.13
C LEU A 258 79.49 -42.59 18.37
N LEU A 259 78.94 -43.32 17.40
CA LEU A 259 78.76 -44.78 17.45
C LEU A 259 80.10 -45.54 17.32
N LYS A 260 81.05 -45.05 16.52
CA LYS A 260 82.43 -45.61 16.50
C LYS A 260 83.14 -45.34 17.83
N GLU A 261 82.99 -44.15 18.40
CA GLU A 261 83.53 -43.78 19.70
C GLU A 261 82.88 -44.59 20.83
N GLN A 262 81.57 -44.75 20.85
CA GLN A 262 80.87 -45.61 21.81
C GLN A 262 81.29 -47.08 21.67
N ALA A 263 81.52 -47.56 20.44
CA ALA A 263 82.05 -48.91 20.20
C ALA A 263 83.54 -49.04 20.60
N LEU A 264 84.35 -48.00 20.46
CA LEU A 264 85.73 -47.96 20.95
C LEU A 264 85.79 -47.88 22.48
N LEU A 265 84.92 -47.08 23.10
CA LEU A 265 84.76 -46.99 24.55
C LEU A 265 84.32 -48.34 25.12
N ARG A 266 83.30 -48.99 24.55
CA ARG A 266 82.93 -50.37 24.94
C ARG A 266 84.10 -51.34 24.79
N LYS A 267 84.83 -51.33 23.66
CA LYS A 267 86.04 -52.15 23.49
C LYS A 267 87.13 -51.85 24.53
N LEU A 268 87.24 -50.62 25.02
CA LEU A 268 88.17 -50.23 26.09
C LEU A 268 87.65 -50.64 27.48
N GLU A 269 86.34 -50.60 27.72
CA GLU A 269 85.69 -51.12 28.93
C GLU A 269 85.81 -52.65 29.02
N ASP A 270 85.48 -53.36 27.94
CA ASP A 270 85.64 -54.81 27.79
C ASP A 270 87.11 -55.22 27.98
N ARG A 271 88.04 -54.47 27.38
CA ARG A 271 89.48 -54.71 27.52
C ARG A 271 89.98 -54.47 28.94
N ARG A 272 89.54 -53.39 29.60
CA ARG A 272 89.86 -53.14 31.02
C ARG A 272 89.28 -54.23 31.92
N ALA A 273 88.04 -54.65 31.70
CA ALA A 273 87.40 -55.75 32.44
C ALA A 273 88.13 -57.09 32.22
N PHE A 274 88.64 -57.35 31.02
CA PHE A 274 89.47 -58.51 30.72
C PHE A 274 90.85 -58.43 31.39
N GLU A 275 91.51 -57.28 31.34
CA GLU A 275 92.82 -57.03 31.97
C GLU A 275 92.71 -57.14 33.52
N ASP A 276 91.65 -56.61 34.13
CA ASP A 276 91.34 -56.79 35.57
C ASP A 276 91.04 -58.26 35.93
N LYS A 277 90.30 -58.98 35.07
CA LYS A 277 90.02 -60.41 35.27
C LYS A 277 91.31 -61.24 35.20
N LEU A 278 92.18 -60.97 34.23
CA LEU A 278 93.49 -61.62 34.09
C LEU A 278 94.43 -61.26 35.25
N ARG A 279 94.39 -60.01 35.72
CA ARG A 279 95.12 -59.56 36.91
C ARG A 279 94.70 -60.35 38.16
N ARG A 280 93.40 -60.47 38.45
CA ARG A 280 92.88 -61.27 39.57
C ARG A 280 93.24 -62.75 39.47
N GLN A 281 93.29 -63.30 38.26
CA GLN A 281 93.77 -64.67 38.01
C GLN A 281 95.29 -64.83 38.26
N ARG A 282 96.11 -63.82 37.96
CA ARG A 282 97.55 -63.81 38.30
C ARG A 282 97.75 -63.67 39.81
N GLU A 283 97.07 -62.73 40.46
CA GLU A 283 97.18 -62.49 41.91
C GLU A 283 96.77 -63.73 42.72
N THR A 284 95.74 -64.47 42.29
CA THR A 284 95.35 -65.75 42.90
C THR A 284 96.33 -66.89 42.59
N ARG A 285 96.91 -66.96 41.39
CA ARG A 285 97.97 -67.95 41.08
C ARG A 285 99.24 -67.69 41.88
N ASP A 286 99.70 -66.45 41.98
CA ASP A 286 100.90 -66.08 42.73
C ASP A 286 100.74 -66.32 44.24
N MET A 287 99.52 -66.22 44.77
CA MET A 287 99.21 -66.60 46.15
C MET A 287 99.34 -68.12 46.35
N LEU A 288 98.82 -68.93 45.43
CA LEU A 288 98.97 -70.40 45.47
C LEU A 288 100.44 -70.83 45.26
N ASP A 289 101.16 -70.22 44.32
CA ASP A 289 102.58 -70.47 44.06
C ASP A 289 103.45 -70.13 45.28
N LYS A 290 103.11 -69.07 46.04
CA LYS A 290 103.75 -68.74 47.33
C LYS A 290 103.47 -69.81 48.39
N CYS A 291 102.21 -70.23 48.54
CA CYS A 291 101.82 -71.30 49.47
C CYS A 291 102.53 -72.63 49.16
N LEU A 292 102.68 -73.00 47.89
CA LEU A 292 103.42 -74.18 47.46
C LEU A 292 104.93 -74.05 47.73
N LYS A 293 105.55 -72.90 47.42
CA LYS A 293 106.97 -72.64 47.73
C LYS A 293 107.26 -72.67 49.23
N ILE A 294 106.33 -72.24 50.08
CA ILE A 294 106.45 -72.35 51.55
C ILE A 294 106.40 -73.82 52.00
N LYS A 295 105.48 -74.64 51.43
CA LYS A 295 105.44 -76.08 51.72
C LYS A 295 106.72 -76.81 51.28
N MET A 296 107.24 -76.52 50.09
CA MET A 296 108.50 -77.10 49.60
C MET A 296 109.70 -76.69 50.47
N LYS A 297 109.78 -75.42 50.90
CA LYS A 297 110.85 -74.95 51.81
C LYS A 297 110.80 -75.55 53.22
N LYS A 298 109.66 -76.11 53.66
CA LYS A 298 109.60 -76.91 54.90
C LYS A 298 110.22 -78.29 54.69
N LYS A 299 109.75 -79.05 53.70
CA LYS A 299 110.33 -80.37 53.35
C LYS A 299 111.84 -80.31 53.11
N ALA A 300 112.32 -79.34 52.33
CA ALA A 300 113.74 -79.19 52.04
C ALA A 300 114.59 -78.86 53.29
N LYS A 301 114.00 -78.29 54.35
CA LYS A 301 114.66 -78.11 55.66
C LYS A 301 114.62 -79.40 56.47
N GLU A 302 113.49 -80.08 56.52
CA GLU A 302 113.32 -81.38 57.19
C GLU A 302 114.31 -82.43 56.63
N GLU A 303 114.56 -82.42 55.31
CA GLU A 303 115.55 -83.26 54.62
C GLU A 303 117.01 -82.81 54.86
N GLN A 304 117.28 -81.49 54.98
CA GLN A 304 118.61 -80.97 55.32
C GLN A 304 119.00 -81.19 56.78
N GLU A 305 118.05 -81.09 57.70
CA GLU A 305 118.26 -81.30 59.13
C GLU A 305 118.54 -82.78 59.45
N GLN A 306 118.05 -83.72 58.62
CA GLN A 306 118.45 -85.14 58.65
C GLN A 306 119.90 -85.33 58.19
N MET A 307 120.28 -84.87 56.99
CA MET A 307 121.66 -85.04 56.50
C MET A 307 122.70 -84.29 57.35
N ALA A 308 122.33 -83.20 58.03
CA ALA A 308 123.20 -82.50 58.98
C ALA A 308 123.41 -83.26 60.29
N PHE A 309 122.50 -84.17 60.66
CA PHE A 309 122.69 -85.08 61.79
C PHE A 309 123.65 -86.22 61.43
N ASP A 310 123.46 -86.83 60.25
CA ASP A 310 124.29 -87.94 59.77
C ASP A 310 125.75 -87.53 59.50
N LEU A 311 125.99 -86.32 58.98
CA LEU A 311 127.35 -85.78 58.80
C LEU A 311 128.08 -85.54 60.14
N LYS A 312 127.35 -85.08 61.16
CA LYS A 312 127.96 -84.75 62.45
C LYS A 312 128.44 -85.99 63.21
N MET A 313 127.74 -87.11 63.03
CA MET A 313 128.12 -88.44 63.50
C MET A 313 129.43 -88.97 62.85
N LEU A 314 129.86 -88.38 61.72
CA LEU A 314 131.07 -88.77 60.99
C LEU A 314 132.26 -87.85 61.25
N GLU A 315 132.04 -86.56 61.56
CA GLU A 315 133.12 -85.63 61.93
C GLU A 315 133.67 -85.90 63.34
N GLU A 316 132.79 -86.23 64.31
CA GLU A 316 133.22 -86.52 65.70
C GLU A 316 134.11 -87.78 65.81
N LEU A 317 134.11 -88.68 64.81
CA LEU A 317 134.95 -89.87 64.75
C LEU A 317 136.37 -89.66 64.17
N LEU A 318 136.72 -88.47 63.69
CA LEU A 318 137.99 -88.21 62.98
C LEU A 318 138.97 -87.27 63.69
N GLU A 319 138.54 -86.47 64.67
CA GLU A 319 139.43 -85.53 65.39
C GLU A 319 139.90 -86.03 66.78
N GLU A 320 139.32 -87.09 67.35
CA GLU A 320 139.74 -87.67 68.65
C GLU A 320 141.02 -88.55 68.57
N SER A 321 141.96 -88.27 67.66
CA SER A 321 143.15 -89.10 67.46
C SER A 321 144.47 -88.36 67.20
N ARG A 322 144.76 -87.33 68.02
CA ARG A 322 146.12 -87.04 68.56
C ARG A 322 146.15 -85.83 69.52
N ASN A 323 145.84 -86.14 70.79
CA ASN A 323 146.31 -85.50 72.02
C ASN A 323 146.02 -83.98 72.18
N GLU A 324 145.23 -83.55 73.17
CA GLU A 324 145.52 -83.58 74.62
C GLU A 324 146.81 -82.82 75.01
N ALA A 325 146.81 -81.89 75.99
CA ALA A 325 145.70 -81.30 76.76
C ALA A 325 146.11 -79.97 77.45
N MET A 326 145.19 -79.42 78.25
CA MET A 326 145.39 -78.40 79.30
C MET A 326 145.71 -76.94 78.92
N GLU A 327 146.65 -76.61 78.03
CA GLU A 327 147.11 -75.20 77.91
C GLU A 327 146.15 -74.24 77.18
N GLN A 328 145.32 -74.71 76.23
CA GLN A 328 144.49 -73.80 75.42
C GLN A 328 143.27 -73.20 76.14
N MET A 329 142.95 -73.57 77.37
CA MET A 329 141.65 -73.23 77.98
C MET A 329 141.48 -71.74 78.36
N GLN A 330 142.58 -71.03 78.67
CA GLN A 330 142.50 -69.67 79.22
C GLN A 330 142.45 -68.59 78.12
N ARG A 331 143.45 -68.52 77.24
CA ARG A 331 143.50 -67.53 76.13
C ARG A 331 142.32 -67.59 75.15
N LYS A 332 141.60 -68.71 75.06
CA LYS A 332 140.40 -68.86 74.21
C LYS A 332 139.12 -68.22 74.80
N LYS A 333 139.11 -67.76 76.06
CA LYS A 333 137.92 -67.14 76.69
C LYS A 333 137.79 -65.64 76.44
N GLU A 334 138.87 -64.88 76.59
CA GLU A 334 138.84 -63.42 76.58
C GLU A 334 138.41 -62.88 75.20
N LEU A 335 139.07 -63.34 74.13
CA LEU A 335 138.77 -62.95 72.74
C LEU A 335 137.33 -63.26 72.31
N ARG A 336 136.69 -64.29 72.90
CA ARG A 336 135.28 -64.64 72.62
C ARG A 336 134.29 -63.66 73.25
N LEU A 337 134.62 -63.05 74.39
CA LEU A 337 133.72 -62.14 75.10
C LEU A 337 133.65 -60.76 74.44
N GLU A 338 134.76 -60.27 73.90
CA GLU A 338 134.81 -58.97 73.20
C GLU A 338 134.10 -59.03 71.85
N ASP A 339 134.38 -60.06 71.05
CA ASP A 339 133.73 -60.27 69.75
C ASP A 339 132.22 -60.55 69.88
N GLN A 340 131.78 -61.22 70.95
CA GLN A 340 130.34 -61.32 71.28
C GLN A 340 129.72 -59.95 71.59
N ARG A 341 130.37 -59.14 72.44
CA ARG A 341 129.86 -57.79 72.82
C ARG A 341 129.71 -56.89 71.60
N TYR A 342 130.72 -56.82 70.73
CA TYR A 342 130.68 -56.00 69.52
C TYR A 342 129.56 -56.42 68.56
N ARG A 343 129.37 -57.73 68.35
CA ARG A 343 128.26 -58.26 67.54
C ARG A 343 126.89 -57.92 68.14
N THR A 344 126.71 -58.03 69.45
CA THR A 344 125.43 -57.65 70.10
C THR A 344 125.14 -56.15 70.01
N TYR A 345 126.17 -55.28 70.07
CA TYR A 345 126.02 -53.84 69.90
C TYR A 345 125.58 -53.47 68.49
N LEU A 346 126.22 -54.05 67.45
CA LEU A 346 125.81 -53.83 66.06
C LEU A 346 124.38 -54.34 65.78
N GLN A 347 123.98 -55.48 66.36
CA GLN A 347 122.61 -55.98 66.24
C GLN A 347 121.58 -55.02 66.86
N GLN A 348 121.87 -54.47 68.05
CA GLN A 348 121.00 -53.47 68.69
C GLN A 348 120.87 -52.19 67.87
N LEU A 349 121.97 -51.72 67.28
CA LEU A 349 121.99 -50.51 66.45
C LEU A 349 121.16 -50.69 65.16
N MET A 350 121.32 -51.83 64.47
CA MET A 350 120.51 -52.20 63.31
C MET A 350 119.01 -52.38 63.66
N GLU A 351 118.69 -52.97 64.81
CA GLU A 351 117.30 -53.06 65.27
C GLU A 351 116.71 -51.69 65.58
N GLU A 352 117.48 -50.77 66.16
CA GLU A 352 117.03 -49.41 66.42
C GLU A 352 116.78 -48.61 65.13
N GLU A 353 117.63 -48.73 64.11
CA GLU A 353 117.39 -48.08 62.83
C GLU A 353 116.16 -48.65 62.13
N GLN A 354 115.99 -49.97 62.07
CA GLN A 354 114.76 -50.58 61.54
C GLN A 354 113.50 -50.17 62.33
N ARG A 355 113.61 -49.95 63.64
CA ARG A 355 112.50 -49.43 64.48
C ARG A 355 112.23 -47.93 64.25
N LYS A 356 113.18 -47.17 63.68
CA LYS A 356 113.02 -45.76 63.26
C LYS A 356 112.44 -45.71 61.84
N GLU A 357 113.01 -46.44 60.89
CA GLU A 357 112.52 -46.58 59.51
C GLU A 357 111.05 -47.01 59.47
N ARG A 358 110.67 -48.12 60.14
CA ARG A 358 109.28 -48.60 60.17
C ARG A 358 108.28 -47.59 60.74
N LYS A 359 108.72 -46.63 61.56
CA LYS A 359 107.86 -45.53 62.07
C LYS A 359 107.73 -44.40 61.07
N LEU A 360 108.80 -44.07 60.35
CA LEU A 360 108.76 -43.10 59.25
C LEU A 360 107.90 -43.65 58.10
N ASP A 361 108.10 -44.92 57.70
CA ASP A 361 107.27 -45.60 56.72
C ASP A 361 105.79 -45.60 57.13
N ALA A 362 105.46 -45.88 58.39
CA ALA A 362 104.08 -45.85 58.87
C ALA A 362 103.45 -44.45 58.71
N LEU A 363 104.16 -43.39 59.11
CA LEU A 363 103.69 -42.00 58.98
C LEU A 363 103.54 -41.58 57.51
N CYS A 364 104.52 -41.91 56.65
CA CYS A 364 104.43 -41.63 55.22
C CYS A 364 103.29 -42.40 54.54
N ASN A 365 103.07 -43.67 54.90
CA ASN A 365 101.93 -44.45 54.39
C ASN A 365 100.59 -43.85 54.84
N GLU A 366 100.47 -43.44 56.11
CA GLU A 366 99.28 -42.74 56.61
C GLU A 366 98.99 -41.44 55.83
N GLU A 367 100.02 -40.63 55.52
CA GLU A 367 99.85 -39.41 54.73
C GLU A 367 99.50 -39.70 53.27
N VAL A 368 100.10 -40.73 52.67
CA VAL A 368 99.75 -41.21 51.33
C VAL A 368 98.29 -41.66 51.29
N GLU A 369 97.83 -42.47 52.25
CA GLU A 369 96.43 -42.89 52.37
C GLU A 369 95.47 -41.70 52.55
N LYS A 370 95.79 -40.75 53.45
CA LYS A 370 95.00 -39.52 53.63
C LYS A 370 94.95 -38.69 52.33
N SER A 371 96.03 -38.65 51.54
CA SER A 371 96.06 -37.99 50.23
C SER A 371 95.27 -38.76 49.15
N TRP A 372 95.17 -40.08 49.28
CA TRP A 372 94.48 -40.97 48.35
C TRP A 372 92.97 -40.94 48.59
N GLN A 373 92.54 -41.00 49.85
CA GLN A 373 91.14 -40.82 50.26
C GLN A 373 90.57 -39.48 49.77
N LYS A 374 91.32 -38.37 49.91
CA LYS A 374 90.92 -37.06 49.37
C LYS A 374 90.72 -37.06 47.85
N ARG A 375 91.56 -37.78 47.09
CA ARG A 375 91.39 -37.95 45.63
C ARG A 375 90.17 -38.80 45.28
N LEU A 376 89.96 -39.89 46.01
CA LEU A 376 88.80 -40.78 45.87
C LEU A 376 87.47 -40.05 46.14
N GLU A 377 87.40 -39.23 47.20
CA GLU A 377 86.19 -38.45 47.50
C GLU A 377 85.95 -37.37 46.44
N GLY A 378 87.01 -36.73 45.92
CA GLY A 378 86.93 -35.80 44.79
C GLY A 378 86.35 -36.45 43.52
N TRP A 379 86.89 -37.61 43.10
CA TRP A 379 86.36 -38.38 41.97
C TRP A 379 84.92 -38.86 42.19
N ARG A 380 84.55 -39.20 43.43
CA ARG A 380 83.18 -39.58 43.78
C ARG A 380 82.21 -38.40 43.64
N GLN A 381 82.59 -37.22 44.13
CA GLN A 381 81.81 -36.00 43.98
C GLN A 381 81.67 -35.59 42.51
N GLU A 382 82.75 -35.64 41.74
CA GLU A 382 82.74 -35.38 40.30
C GLU A 382 81.82 -36.35 39.55
N ARG A 383 81.90 -37.65 39.84
CA ARG A 383 81.03 -38.68 39.23
C ARG A 383 79.55 -38.46 39.57
N LEU A 384 79.24 -38.02 40.79
CA LEU A 384 77.88 -37.68 41.20
C LEU A 384 77.37 -36.39 40.53
N ALA A 385 78.22 -35.37 40.39
CA ALA A 385 77.88 -34.14 39.67
C ALA A 385 77.63 -34.39 38.18
N ARG A 386 78.51 -35.14 37.51
CA ARG A 386 78.34 -35.58 36.12
C ARG A 386 77.05 -36.40 35.92
N LYS A 387 76.68 -37.26 36.88
CA LYS A 387 75.40 -38.01 36.80
C LYS A 387 74.19 -37.08 36.92
N ARG A 388 74.16 -36.20 37.92
CA ARG A 388 73.05 -35.24 38.12
C ARG A 388 72.81 -34.40 36.86
N LEU A 389 73.87 -33.82 36.31
CA LEU A 389 73.78 -33.02 35.08
C LEU A 389 73.23 -33.80 33.87
N LEU A 390 73.53 -35.11 33.77
CA LEU A 390 72.93 -35.98 32.76
C LEU A 390 71.44 -36.25 33.04
N ASP A 391 71.09 -36.56 34.30
CA ASP A 391 69.71 -36.79 34.73
C ASP A 391 68.85 -35.52 34.48
N ASP A 392 69.37 -34.33 34.78
CA ASP A 392 68.73 -33.02 34.58
C ASP A 392 68.48 -32.70 33.08
N VAL A 393 69.48 -32.93 32.22
CA VAL A 393 69.36 -32.74 30.76
C VAL A 393 68.31 -33.68 30.16
N MET A 394 68.24 -34.93 30.63
CA MET A 394 67.22 -35.89 30.19
C MET A 394 65.82 -35.49 30.67
N ALA A 395 65.68 -34.96 31.89
CA ALA A 395 64.41 -34.46 32.41
C ALA A 395 63.87 -33.27 31.59
N GLY A 396 64.71 -32.26 31.31
CA GLY A 396 64.33 -31.11 30.49
C GLY A 396 63.93 -31.50 29.06
N ARG A 397 64.56 -32.52 28.48
CA ARG A 397 64.16 -33.05 27.16
C ARG A 397 62.81 -33.77 27.19
N ALA A 398 62.47 -34.44 28.29
CA ALA A 398 61.16 -35.06 28.48
C ALA A 398 60.04 -34.05 28.78
N GLU A 399 60.36 -32.83 29.20
CA GLU A 399 59.42 -31.71 29.35
C GLU A 399 59.06 -31.10 27.98
N GLN A 400 60.08 -30.73 27.19
CA GLN A 400 59.92 -30.21 25.83
C GLN A 400 59.05 -31.08 24.89
N ILE A 401 59.00 -32.40 25.15
CA ILE A 401 58.17 -33.35 24.39
C ILE A 401 56.72 -33.33 24.88
N ARG A 402 56.47 -33.18 26.19
CA ARG A 402 55.11 -33.11 26.77
C ARG A 402 54.38 -31.85 26.33
N ASP A 403 55.02 -30.69 26.36
CA ASP A 403 54.39 -29.41 26.01
C ASP A 403 53.88 -29.41 24.57
N ARG A 404 54.69 -29.94 23.63
CA ARG A 404 54.35 -30.07 22.21
C ARG A 404 53.19 -31.03 21.92
N LEU A 405 52.92 -31.99 22.80
CA LEU A 405 51.75 -32.86 22.69
C LEU A 405 50.48 -32.14 23.15
N VAL A 406 50.54 -31.43 24.27
CA VAL A 406 49.42 -30.62 24.81
C VAL A 406 49.03 -29.48 23.85
N GLU A 407 50.00 -28.87 23.16
CA GLU A 407 49.74 -27.86 22.12
C GLU A 407 49.01 -28.47 20.89
N ASN A 408 49.40 -29.68 20.48
CA ASN A 408 48.75 -30.40 19.37
C ASN A 408 47.29 -30.80 19.72
N GLU A 409 47.05 -31.29 20.93
CA GLU A 409 45.70 -31.64 21.41
C GLU A 409 44.74 -30.45 21.39
N LYS A 410 45.19 -29.25 21.79
CA LYS A 410 44.38 -28.01 21.71
C LYS A 410 44.00 -27.68 20.27
N ASN A 411 44.98 -27.66 19.36
CA ASN A 411 44.76 -27.36 17.95
C ASN A 411 43.76 -28.34 17.29
N GLN A 412 43.77 -29.61 17.70
CA GLN A 412 42.80 -30.60 17.23
C GLN A 412 41.37 -30.38 17.78
N LEU A 413 41.23 -29.86 19.00
CA LEU A 413 39.92 -29.54 19.59
C LEU A 413 39.30 -28.30 18.95
N ASP A 414 40.08 -27.27 18.65
CA ASP A 414 39.56 -26.05 18.03
C ASP A 414 39.16 -26.28 16.56
N ALA A 415 39.94 -27.05 15.79
CA ALA A 415 39.54 -27.48 14.44
C ALA A 415 38.24 -28.32 14.43
N GLN A 416 37.93 -29.05 15.52
CA GLN A 416 36.65 -29.76 15.66
C GLN A 416 35.48 -28.80 15.95
N ARG A 417 35.71 -27.72 16.70
CA ARG A 417 34.71 -26.68 16.99
C ARG A 417 34.31 -25.94 15.72
N GLU A 418 35.28 -25.42 14.96
CA GLU A 418 35.05 -24.74 13.68
C GLU A 418 34.23 -25.60 12.72
N ARG A 419 34.60 -26.89 12.59
CA ARG A 419 33.87 -27.85 11.76
C ARG A 419 32.43 -28.06 12.22
N ALA A 420 32.17 -28.10 13.52
CA ALA A 420 30.83 -28.23 14.07
C ALA A 420 29.97 -26.96 13.87
N GLU A 421 30.59 -25.78 13.82
CA GLU A 421 29.90 -24.52 13.53
C GLU A 421 29.55 -24.39 12.04
N LEU A 422 30.50 -24.72 11.15
CA LEU A 422 30.25 -24.78 9.70
C LEU A 422 29.09 -25.73 9.35
N MET A 423 29.00 -26.90 10.00
CA MET A 423 27.88 -27.82 9.80
C MET A 423 26.52 -27.20 10.19
N LYS A 424 26.45 -26.47 11.32
CA LYS A 424 25.21 -25.77 11.75
C LYS A 424 24.81 -24.67 10.76
N VAL A 425 25.76 -23.98 10.13
CA VAL A 425 25.47 -22.98 9.08
C VAL A 425 24.93 -23.66 7.83
N ILE A 426 25.55 -24.76 7.38
CA ILE A 426 25.10 -25.55 6.22
C ILE A 426 23.68 -26.10 6.43
N GLU A 427 23.34 -26.55 7.64
CA GLU A 427 21.99 -27.04 7.97
C GLU A 427 20.93 -25.94 7.96
N LYS A 428 21.26 -24.74 8.47
CA LYS A 428 20.36 -23.57 8.41
C LYS A 428 20.10 -23.12 6.98
N ASN A 429 21.13 -23.01 6.15
CA ASN A 429 20.96 -22.62 4.74
C ASN A 429 20.05 -23.63 4.02
N LYS A 430 20.27 -24.94 4.21
CA LYS A 430 19.39 -26.00 3.68
C LYS A 430 17.94 -25.96 4.17
N GLN A 431 17.64 -25.28 5.28
CA GLN A 431 16.27 -25.04 5.73
C GLN A 431 15.67 -23.85 4.97
N LEU A 432 16.40 -22.74 4.86
CA LEU A 432 15.99 -21.55 4.08
C LEU A 432 15.75 -21.90 2.61
N ASP A 433 16.67 -22.64 1.96
CA ASP A 433 16.54 -23.10 0.57
C ASP A 433 15.20 -23.86 0.33
N ARG A 434 14.77 -24.65 1.32
CA ARG A 434 13.51 -25.43 1.27
C ARG A 434 12.28 -24.55 1.48
N GLU A 435 12.35 -23.58 2.39
CA GLU A 435 11.27 -22.61 2.58
C GLU A 435 11.06 -21.75 1.33
N GLU A 436 12.14 -21.28 0.70
CA GLU A 436 12.05 -20.52 -0.54
C GLU A 436 11.50 -21.36 -1.70
N ALA A 437 11.97 -22.61 -1.85
CA ALA A 437 11.41 -23.54 -2.82
C ALA A 437 9.91 -23.81 -2.60
N GLN A 438 9.46 -23.95 -1.35
CA GLN A 438 8.03 -24.11 -1.03
C GLN A 438 7.22 -22.84 -1.35
N ARG A 439 7.75 -21.64 -1.04
CA ARG A 439 7.11 -20.35 -1.36
C ARG A 439 7.01 -20.14 -2.87
N LEU A 440 8.03 -20.54 -3.64
CA LEU A 440 7.99 -20.52 -5.11
C LEU A 440 6.96 -21.51 -5.67
N TRP A 441 6.94 -22.75 -5.17
CA TRP A 441 5.95 -23.75 -5.57
C TRP A 441 4.51 -23.29 -5.30
N GLN A 442 4.24 -22.70 -4.13
CA GLN A 442 2.93 -22.13 -3.80
C GLN A 442 2.53 -21.00 -4.76
N LYS A 443 3.44 -20.09 -5.11
CA LYS A 443 3.20 -19.03 -6.11
C LYS A 443 2.89 -19.59 -7.50
N HIS A 444 3.62 -20.62 -7.93
CA HIS A 444 3.38 -21.26 -9.23
C HIS A 444 2.02 -21.99 -9.25
N LEU A 445 1.64 -22.66 -8.16
CA LEU A 445 0.32 -23.30 -8.03
C LEU A 445 -0.83 -22.28 -8.01
N GLN A 446 -0.67 -21.16 -7.30
CA GLN A 446 -1.64 -20.05 -7.33
C GLN A 446 -1.80 -19.50 -8.76
N TYR A 447 -0.69 -19.21 -9.43
CA TYR A 447 -0.70 -18.71 -10.81
C TYR A 447 -1.31 -19.70 -11.81
N GLN A 448 -1.10 -21.01 -11.62
CA GLN A 448 -1.78 -22.05 -12.41
C GLN A 448 -3.30 -21.99 -12.20
N ASN A 449 -3.75 -21.97 -10.94
CA ASN A 449 -5.18 -21.90 -10.61
C ASN A 449 -5.84 -20.62 -11.17
N ASP A 450 -5.12 -19.49 -11.14
CA ASP A 450 -5.60 -18.22 -11.71
C ASP A 450 -5.73 -18.27 -13.24
N LEU A 451 -4.84 -18.98 -13.94
CA LEU A 451 -4.93 -19.22 -15.38
C LEU A 451 -6.06 -20.20 -15.73
N GLU A 452 -6.22 -21.28 -14.97
CA GLU A 452 -7.33 -22.23 -15.13
C GLU A 452 -8.68 -21.51 -14.93
N GLY A 453 -8.80 -20.67 -13.89
CA GLY A 453 -9.98 -19.84 -13.67
C GLY A 453 -10.27 -18.82 -14.78
N GLN A 454 -9.23 -18.28 -15.43
CA GLN A 454 -9.39 -17.41 -16.62
C GLN A 454 -9.87 -18.19 -17.85
N ILE A 455 -9.39 -19.43 -18.06
CA ILE A 455 -9.89 -20.31 -19.13
C ILE A 455 -11.37 -20.61 -18.88
N ASP A 456 -11.71 -21.05 -17.67
CA ASP A 456 -13.07 -21.36 -17.23
C ASP A 456 -14.05 -20.19 -17.43
N TYR A 457 -13.62 -18.97 -17.10
CA TYR A 457 -14.40 -17.75 -17.34
C TYR A 457 -14.63 -17.48 -18.83
N ASN A 458 -13.58 -17.57 -19.65
CA ASN A 458 -13.65 -17.34 -21.09
C ASN A 458 -14.51 -18.39 -21.80
N GLU A 459 -14.48 -19.67 -21.37
CA GLU A 459 -15.37 -20.70 -21.92
C GLU A 459 -16.84 -20.43 -21.56
N ARG A 460 -17.12 -20.01 -20.32
CA ARG A 460 -18.48 -19.61 -19.90
C ARG A 460 -19.00 -18.41 -20.71
N GLN A 461 -18.17 -17.41 -21.01
CA GLN A 461 -18.54 -16.31 -21.91
C GLN A 461 -18.86 -16.83 -23.32
N ARG A 462 -17.99 -17.65 -23.93
CA ARG A 462 -18.22 -18.26 -25.25
C ARG A 462 -19.43 -19.21 -25.31
N ILE A 463 -19.92 -19.70 -24.17
CA ILE A 463 -21.17 -20.47 -24.08
C ILE A 463 -22.38 -19.52 -24.01
N GLN A 464 -22.29 -18.43 -23.23
CA GLN A 464 -23.34 -17.40 -23.20
C GLN A 464 -23.51 -16.69 -24.54
N GLU A 465 -22.41 -16.32 -25.22
CA GLU A 465 -22.43 -15.71 -26.56
C GLU A 465 -23.21 -16.57 -27.56
N ARG A 466 -22.86 -17.86 -27.69
CA ARG A 466 -23.58 -18.81 -28.55
C ARG A 466 -25.04 -19.03 -28.14
N GLN A 467 -25.37 -18.98 -26.85
CA GLN A 467 -26.76 -19.04 -26.40
C GLN A 467 -27.56 -17.79 -26.81
N MET A 468 -26.94 -16.61 -26.79
CA MET A 468 -27.54 -15.37 -27.29
C MET A 468 -27.71 -15.41 -28.80
N GLU A 469 -26.67 -15.82 -29.55
CA GLU A 469 -26.74 -16.03 -31.01
C GLU A 469 -27.87 -17.01 -31.39
N GLU A 470 -28.02 -18.12 -30.65
CA GLU A 470 -29.12 -19.07 -30.85
C GLU A 470 -30.50 -18.45 -30.57
N ILE A 471 -30.62 -17.55 -29.58
CA ILE A 471 -31.88 -16.87 -29.24
C ILE A 471 -32.22 -15.82 -30.31
N GLU A 472 -31.24 -15.02 -30.74
CA GLU A 472 -31.39 -14.04 -31.82
C GLU A 472 -31.74 -14.72 -33.15
N TYR A 473 -31.10 -15.85 -33.48
CA TYR A 473 -31.45 -16.65 -34.65
C TYR A 473 -32.88 -17.19 -34.59
N LYS A 474 -33.33 -17.68 -33.41
CA LYS A 474 -34.72 -18.16 -33.22
C LYS A 474 -35.73 -17.01 -33.34
N LEU A 475 -35.41 -15.81 -32.84
CA LEU A 475 -36.23 -14.60 -33.00
C LEU A 475 -36.28 -14.13 -34.46
N GLY A 476 -35.14 -14.13 -35.16
CA GLY A 476 -35.07 -13.83 -36.61
C GLY A 476 -35.93 -14.78 -37.44
N MET A 477 -35.82 -16.09 -37.17
CA MET A 477 -36.65 -17.12 -37.80
C MET A 477 -38.15 -16.99 -37.48
N GLN A 478 -38.52 -16.41 -36.33
CA GLN A 478 -39.93 -16.09 -36.02
C GLN A 478 -40.40 -14.85 -36.80
N ALA A 479 -39.61 -13.78 -36.79
CA ALA A 479 -39.92 -12.55 -37.54
C ALA A 479 -40.01 -12.81 -39.06
N GLU A 480 -39.16 -13.65 -39.61
CA GLU A 480 -39.23 -14.04 -41.03
C GLU A 480 -40.48 -14.87 -41.33
N ARG A 481 -40.88 -15.80 -40.43
CA ARG A 481 -42.16 -16.53 -40.57
C ARG A 481 -43.36 -15.61 -40.53
N GLU A 482 -43.39 -14.63 -39.62
CA GLU A 482 -44.45 -13.61 -39.59
C GLU A 482 -44.48 -12.76 -40.86
N PHE A 483 -43.31 -12.41 -41.41
CA PHE A 483 -43.20 -11.67 -42.67
C PHE A 483 -43.70 -12.49 -43.86
N GLN A 484 -43.33 -13.78 -43.94
CA GLN A 484 -43.84 -14.72 -44.94
C GLN A 484 -45.36 -14.95 -44.79
N GLN A 485 -45.89 -15.00 -43.57
CA GLN A 485 -47.35 -15.04 -43.32
C GLN A 485 -48.04 -13.77 -43.81
N LYS A 486 -47.53 -12.58 -43.50
CA LYS A 486 -48.06 -11.29 -44.00
C LYS A 486 -48.02 -11.20 -45.53
N ILE A 487 -47.00 -11.79 -46.17
CA ILE A 487 -46.94 -11.96 -47.64
C ILE A 487 -48.04 -12.91 -48.12
N GLN A 488 -48.27 -14.05 -47.46
CA GLN A 488 -49.34 -14.98 -47.83
C GLN A 488 -50.75 -14.39 -47.63
N GLU A 489 -50.96 -13.58 -46.58
CA GLU A 489 -52.20 -12.80 -46.40
C GLU A 489 -52.38 -11.77 -47.51
N ALA A 490 -51.35 -11.00 -47.86
CA ALA A 490 -51.40 -10.02 -48.95
C ALA A 490 -51.61 -10.66 -50.34
N LEU A 491 -51.12 -11.89 -50.56
CA LEU A 491 -51.31 -12.65 -51.81
C LEU A 491 -52.68 -13.35 -51.87
N SER A 492 -53.22 -13.81 -50.74
CA SER A 492 -54.54 -14.46 -50.67
C SER A 492 -55.69 -13.46 -50.59
N ASN A 493 -55.45 -12.23 -50.12
CA ASN A 493 -56.43 -11.15 -50.06
C ASN A 493 -55.94 -9.90 -50.86
N PRO A 494 -55.74 -10.03 -52.19
CA PRO A 494 -55.13 -8.99 -53.01
C PRO A 494 -56.06 -7.77 -53.18
N VAL A 495 -55.71 -6.65 -52.54
CA VAL A 495 -56.43 -5.38 -52.69
C VAL A 495 -56.13 -4.78 -54.08
N ILE A 496 -56.97 -5.10 -55.08
CA ILE A 496 -56.83 -4.63 -56.47
C ILE A 496 -57.29 -3.16 -56.61
N GLU A 497 -56.55 -2.25 -55.99
CA GLU A 497 -56.84 -0.81 -55.94
C GLU A 497 -56.93 -0.15 -57.34
N LYS A 498 -56.30 -0.76 -58.35
CA LYS A 498 -56.22 -0.27 -59.74
C LYS A 498 -56.82 -1.25 -60.76
N LEU A 499 -58.09 -1.63 -60.55
CA LEU A 499 -58.90 -2.34 -61.56
C LEU A 499 -58.99 -1.56 -62.89
N HIS A 500 -58.41 -2.13 -63.95
CA HIS A 500 -58.38 -1.57 -65.30
C HIS A 500 -59.80 -1.25 -65.83
N PRO A 501 -60.05 -0.10 -66.51
CA PRO A 501 -61.40 0.39 -66.81
C PRO A 501 -62.33 -0.61 -67.52
N ILE A 502 -61.77 -1.47 -68.39
CA ILE A 502 -62.53 -2.49 -69.13
C ILE A 502 -63.15 -3.53 -68.18
N ARG A 503 -62.42 -3.99 -67.13
CA ARG A 503 -62.97 -4.93 -66.14
C ARG A 503 -64.06 -4.30 -65.27
N ARG A 504 -63.97 -2.98 -65.01
CA ARG A 504 -64.98 -2.23 -64.26
C ARG A 504 -66.33 -2.15 -65.00
N ARG A 505 -66.33 -2.19 -66.34
CA ARG A 505 -67.55 -2.37 -67.16
C ARG A 505 -68.09 -3.81 -67.14
N ALA A 506 -67.22 -4.82 -67.11
CA ALA A 506 -67.67 -6.22 -67.05
C ALA A 506 -68.42 -6.55 -65.75
N GLN A 507 -67.91 -6.10 -64.60
CA GLN A 507 -68.55 -6.36 -63.29
C GLN A 507 -69.90 -5.63 -63.12
N SER A 508 -70.06 -4.45 -63.73
CA SER A 508 -71.34 -3.73 -63.74
C SER A 508 -72.37 -4.35 -64.69
N ALA A 509 -71.94 -5.07 -65.73
CA ALA A 509 -72.85 -5.84 -66.58
C ALA A 509 -73.41 -7.09 -65.86
N THR A 510 -72.60 -7.84 -65.10
CA THR A 510 -73.11 -9.00 -64.33
C THR A 510 -74.14 -8.61 -63.28
N LEU A 511 -74.01 -7.44 -62.64
CA LEU A 511 -74.99 -6.92 -61.68
C LEU A 511 -76.34 -6.52 -62.32
N GLN A 512 -76.40 -6.31 -63.64
CA GLN A 512 -77.68 -6.14 -64.35
C GLN A 512 -78.34 -7.47 -64.74
N ILE A 513 -77.58 -8.56 -64.83
CA ILE A 513 -78.10 -9.89 -65.21
C ILE A 513 -78.75 -10.60 -64.02
N GLN A 514 -78.26 -10.37 -62.79
CA GLN A 514 -78.88 -10.88 -61.56
C GLN A 514 -80.17 -10.13 -61.14
N GLY A 515 -80.63 -9.14 -61.91
CA GLY A 515 -81.88 -8.40 -61.67
C GLY A 515 -83.11 -8.93 -62.41
N LYS A 516 -83.03 -10.10 -63.09
CA LYS A 516 -84.14 -10.74 -63.80
C LYS A 516 -84.11 -12.27 -63.65
N GLY A 517 -84.39 -12.76 -62.44
CA GLY A 517 -84.42 -14.21 -62.17
C GLY A 517 -84.91 -14.52 -60.76
N PHE A 518 -86.23 -14.46 -60.58
CA PHE A 518 -86.99 -14.46 -59.31
C PHE A 518 -86.91 -13.16 -58.50
#